data_AF-A0A3E1NW59-F1
#
_entry.id   AF-A0A3E1NW59-F1
#
_cell.length_a   1.000
_cell.length_b   1.000
_cell.length_c   1.000
_cell.angle_alpha   90.00
_cell.angle_beta   90.00
_cell.angle_gamma   90.00
#
_symmetry.space_group_name_H-M   'P 1'
#
loop_
_entity.id
_entity.type
_entity.pdbx_description
1 polymer ?
#
loop_
_entity_poly.entity_id
_entity_poly.type
_entity_poly.pdbx_seq_one_letter_code
_entity_poly.pdbx_strand_id
1 'polypeptide(L)'
;MRSIMIFIILGFVTVKSFCQINEAKLKNLKEKYTWGSIYITYISFINLRSILKDDQKLHYIQGQYTQSSIATLQAFLSRYKSAGSSESIAFIEIDLNRIEAGYKSPNDIGGEITTIPWSKEDVVEIADLCDKQLTAFTYLNNTLSAINGDSIPLSIALFRVNNLKDSAYISTEAYYIVAKSFRALVSEKAALMPQYPINERAAFKRFEKEFDQNDLMIMSNEPFKENILELKKGVNKYLILNNKPESLKF
;
A
#
# COMPACT_ATOMS: atom_id res chain seq x y z
N MET A 1 -68.22 26.88 -17.97
CA MET A 1 -67.17 25.85 -18.19
C MET A 1 -65.95 26.23 -17.36
N ARG A 2 -65.24 25.27 -16.76
CA ARG A 2 -63.95 25.49 -16.07
C ARG A 2 -62.97 24.43 -16.54
N SER A 3 -61.89 24.82 -17.20
CA SER A 3 -60.85 23.90 -17.66
C SER A 3 -59.94 23.51 -16.51
N ILE A 4 -59.78 22.22 -16.25
CA ILE A 4 -58.80 21.70 -15.30
C ILE A 4 -57.50 21.46 -16.09
N MET A 5 -56.49 22.28 -15.84
CA MET A 5 -55.16 22.13 -16.44
C MET A 5 -54.37 21.09 -15.64
N ILE A 6 -54.22 19.89 -16.18
CA ILE A 6 -53.45 18.81 -15.56
C ILE A 6 -51.96 19.07 -15.82
N PHE A 7 -51.22 19.44 -14.78
CA PHE A 7 -49.76 19.47 -14.81
C PHE A 7 -49.22 18.04 -14.67
N ILE A 8 -48.68 17.50 -15.77
CA ILE A 8 -47.89 16.27 -15.73
C ILE A 8 -46.53 16.62 -15.10
N ILE A 9 -46.32 16.17 -13.86
CA ILE A 9 -45.01 16.24 -13.22
C ILE A 9 -44.11 15.20 -13.91
N LEU A 10 -43.24 15.68 -14.80
CA LEU A 10 -42.14 14.90 -15.34
C LEU A 10 -41.17 14.57 -14.19
N GLY A 11 -41.38 13.40 -13.59
CA GLY A 11 -40.50 12.88 -12.55
C GLY A 11 -39.07 12.76 -13.10
N PHE A 12 -38.13 13.43 -12.44
CA PHE A 12 -36.70 13.22 -12.69
C PHE A 12 -36.36 11.77 -12.32
N VAL A 13 -36.40 10.89 -13.32
CA VAL A 13 -35.70 9.61 -13.26
C VAL A 13 -34.22 9.96 -13.29
N THR A 14 -33.62 10.11 -12.11
CA THR A 14 -32.18 10.08 -11.96
C THR A 14 -31.73 8.70 -12.42
N VAL A 15 -31.29 8.64 -13.68
CA VAL A 15 -30.61 7.48 -14.23
C VAL A 15 -29.41 7.24 -13.32
N LYS A 16 -29.51 6.23 -12.45
CA LYS A 16 -28.34 5.68 -11.78
C LYS A 16 -27.43 5.21 -12.90
N SER A 17 -26.33 5.92 -13.11
CA SER A 17 -25.25 5.44 -13.98
C SER A 17 -24.94 4.01 -13.55
N PHE A 18 -25.06 3.06 -14.47
CA PHE A 18 -24.73 1.68 -14.19
C PHE A 18 -23.22 1.62 -13.94
N CYS A 19 -22.84 1.63 -12.66
CA CYS A 19 -21.49 1.45 -12.15
C CYS A 19 -20.94 0.14 -12.73
N GLN A 20 -20.18 0.25 -13.82
CA GLN A 20 -19.83 -0.87 -14.65
C GLN A 20 -18.50 -1.44 -14.19
N ILE A 21 -18.55 -2.67 -13.67
CA ILE A 21 -17.38 -3.36 -13.14
C ILE A 21 -16.31 -3.46 -14.23
N ASN A 22 -15.07 -3.13 -13.87
CA ASN A 22 -13.93 -3.24 -14.77
C ASN A 22 -13.53 -4.72 -14.90
N GLU A 23 -14.22 -5.45 -15.80
CA GLU A 23 -14.02 -6.88 -16.04
C GLU A 23 -12.56 -7.23 -16.39
N ALA A 24 -11.81 -6.32 -17.02
CA ALA A 24 -10.40 -6.52 -17.31
C ALA A 24 -9.54 -6.50 -16.03
N LYS A 25 -9.74 -5.53 -15.12
CA LYS A 25 -9.11 -5.53 -13.79
C LYS A 25 -9.52 -6.79 -13.01
N LEU A 26 -10.81 -7.10 -12.93
CA LEU A 26 -11.33 -8.25 -12.18
C LEU A 26 -10.76 -9.59 -12.69
N LYS A 27 -10.69 -9.77 -14.02
CA LYS A 27 -10.08 -10.96 -14.63
C LYS A 27 -8.60 -11.09 -14.26
N ASN A 28 -7.81 -10.03 -14.45
CA ASN A 28 -6.38 -10.03 -14.14
C ASN A 28 -6.12 -10.35 -12.66
N LEU A 29 -6.97 -9.85 -11.76
CA LEU A 29 -6.90 -10.15 -10.33
C LEU A 29 -7.23 -11.63 -10.05
N LYS A 30 -8.28 -12.19 -10.67
CA LYS A 30 -8.63 -13.63 -10.52
C LYS A 30 -7.56 -14.58 -11.06
N GLU A 31 -6.90 -14.21 -12.15
CA GLU A 31 -5.77 -14.98 -12.71
C GLU A 31 -4.53 -14.96 -11.79
N LYS A 32 -4.33 -13.87 -11.03
CA LYS A 32 -3.24 -13.73 -10.05
C LYS A 32 -3.56 -14.36 -8.68
N TYR A 33 -4.80 -14.24 -8.22
CA TYR A 33 -5.28 -14.71 -6.92
C TYR A 33 -6.23 -15.91 -7.10
N THR A 34 -5.65 -17.07 -7.45
CA THR A 34 -6.39 -18.29 -7.82
C THR A 34 -7.28 -18.85 -6.71
N TRP A 35 -7.03 -18.51 -5.45
CA TRP A 35 -7.88 -18.85 -4.30
C TRP A 35 -9.15 -17.98 -4.20
N GLY A 36 -9.27 -16.92 -5.00
CA GLY A 36 -10.44 -16.04 -5.06
C GLY A 36 -10.37 -14.79 -4.17
N SER A 37 -9.44 -14.72 -3.22
CA SER A 37 -9.36 -13.62 -2.23
C SER A 37 -8.02 -12.90 -2.21
N ILE A 38 -8.05 -11.60 -1.90
CA ILE A 38 -6.87 -10.79 -1.54
C ILE A 38 -6.94 -10.42 -0.06
N TYR A 39 -5.85 -10.65 0.69
CA TYR A 39 -5.75 -10.33 2.12
C TYR A 39 -4.81 -9.15 2.35
N ILE A 40 -5.35 -8.05 2.87
CA ILE A 40 -4.62 -6.81 3.15
C ILE A 40 -4.42 -6.70 4.66
N THR A 41 -3.18 -6.65 5.13
CA THR A 41 -2.88 -6.62 6.58
C THR A 41 -2.76 -5.19 7.11
N TYR A 42 -2.81 -5.04 8.44
CA TYR A 42 -2.54 -3.79 9.19
C TYR A 42 -1.35 -2.97 8.65
N ILE A 43 -0.29 -3.66 8.24
CA ILE A 43 0.97 -3.08 7.76
C ILE A 43 0.77 -2.38 6.41
N SER A 44 -0.02 -2.99 5.53
CA SER A 44 -0.46 -2.36 4.27
C SER A 44 -1.38 -1.18 4.52
N PHE A 45 -2.23 -1.18 5.56
CA PHE A 45 -3.07 -0.01 5.89
C PHE A 45 -2.26 1.20 6.30
N ILE A 46 -1.17 1.04 7.06
CA ILE A 46 -0.27 2.14 7.41
C ILE A 46 0.37 2.72 6.13
N ASN A 47 0.92 1.86 5.28
CA ASN A 47 1.54 2.26 4.02
C ASN A 47 0.52 2.96 3.08
N LEU A 48 -0.66 2.38 2.88
CA LEU A 48 -1.76 2.98 2.09
C LEU A 48 -2.24 4.31 2.68
N ARG A 49 -2.38 4.42 4.02
CA ARG A 49 -2.77 5.67 4.69
C ARG A 49 -1.80 6.81 4.46
N SER A 50 -0.50 6.54 4.41
CA SER A 50 0.51 7.56 4.13
C SER A 50 0.62 7.89 2.64
N ILE A 51 0.46 6.90 1.76
CA ILE A 51 0.34 7.12 0.30
C ILE A 51 -0.87 8.01 -0.03
N LEU A 52 -2.03 7.73 0.53
CA LEU A 52 -3.28 8.47 0.29
C LEU A 52 -3.37 9.81 1.06
N LYS A 53 -2.23 10.30 1.55
CA LYS A 53 -2.01 11.62 2.19
C LYS A 53 -0.81 12.37 1.61
N ASP A 54 -0.02 11.73 0.76
CA ASP A 54 1.07 12.33 0.00
C ASP A 54 0.44 12.88 -1.28
N ASP A 55 0.28 14.21 -1.38
CA ASP A 55 -0.47 14.85 -2.47
C ASP A 55 0.03 14.43 -3.87
N GLN A 56 1.33 14.17 -4.02
CA GLN A 56 1.92 13.75 -5.30
C GLN A 56 1.51 12.32 -5.65
N LYS A 57 1.54 11.41 -4.67
CA LYS A 57 1.15 10.00 -4.87
C LYS A 57 -0.36 9.85 -4.98
N LEU A 58 -1.13 10.60 -4.20
CA LEU A 58 -2.58 10.67 -4.28
C LEU A 58 -3.02 11.17 -5.66
N HIS A 59 -2.40 12.24 -6.19
CA HIS A 59 -2.70 12.74 -7.54
C HIS A 59 -2.42 11.71 -8.64
N TYR A 60 -1.28 11.01 -8.57
CA TYR A 60 -0.97 9.90 -9.49
C TYR A 60 -2.02 8.78 -9.43
N ILE A 61 -2.43 8.38 -8.22
CA ILE A 61 -3.42 7.33 -7.97
C ILE A 61 -4.82 7.75 -8.45
N GLN A 62 -5.23 9.01 -8.22
CA GLN A 62 -6.48 9.57 -8.76
C GLN A 62 -6.51 9.60 -10.29
N GLY A 63 -5.35 9.58 -10.96
CA GLY A 63 -5.24 9.39 -12.40
C GLY A 63 -5.42 7.95 -12.90
N GLN A 64 -5.62 6.97 -12.02
CA GLN A 64 -5.69 5.52 -12.35
C GLN A 64 -6.94 4.80 -11.77
N TYR A 65 -7.61 5.41 -10.79
CA TYR A 65 -8.73 4.84 -10.03
C TYR A 65 -9.86 5.86 -9.88
N THR A 66 -11.10 5.39 -9.70
CA THR A 66 -12.25 6.32 -9.56
C THR A 66 -12.22 7.10 -8.25
N GLN A 67 -12.66 8.36 -8.28
CA GLN A 67 -12.71 9.21 -7.08
C GLN A 67 -13.64 8.63 -5.99
N SER A 68 -14.66 7.85 -6.38
CA SER A 68 -15.49 7.06 -5.43
C SER A 68 -14.61 6.08 -4.66
N SER A 69 -13.89 5.22 -5.37
CA SER A 69 -13.11 4.12 -4.79
C SER A 69 -11.99 4.64 -3.88
N ILE A 70 -11.33 5.72 -4.28
CA ILE A 70 -10.31 6.39 -3.46
C ILE A 70 -10.92 7.02 -2.20
N ALA A 71 -12.03 7.74 -2.30
CA ALA A 71 -12.71 8.32 -1.14
C ALA A 71 -13.25 7.24 -0.18
N THR A 72 -13.82 6.16 -0.72
CA THR A 72 -14.29 4.98 0.01
C THR A 72 -13.17 4.31 0.80
N LEU A 73 -12.00 4.12 0.19
CA LEU A 73 -10.82 3.57 0.87
C LEU A 73 -10.25 4.55 1.92
N GLN A 74 -10.14 5.85 1.60
CA GLN A 74 -9.68 6.88 2.55
C GLN A 74 -10.60 6.98 3.78
N ALA A 75 -11.92 6.94 3.59
CA ALA A 75 -12.90 6.97 4.67
C ALA A 75 -12.79 5.73 5.56
N PHE A 76 -12.69 4.54 4.96
CA PHE A 76 -12.48 3.29 5.68
C PHE A 76 -11.19 3.32 6.51
N LEU A 77 -10.04 3.62 5.87
CA LEU A 77 -8.74 3.68 6.54
C LEU A 77 -8.66 4.77 7.62
N SER A 78 -9.44 5.84 7.52
CA SER A 78 -9.50 6.90 8.52
C SER A 78 -10.30 6.50 9.76
N ARG A 79 -11.41 5.76 9.59
CA ARG A 79 -12.24 5.24 10.70
C ARG A 79 -11.42 4.45 11.72
N TYR A 80 -10.51 3.60 11.23
CA TYR A 80 -9.68 2.73 12.07
C TYR A 80 -8.29 3.32 12.38
N LYS A 81 -8.10 4.65 12.22
CA LYS A 81 -6.84 5.32 12.63
C LYS A 81 -6.67 5.41 14.15
N SER A 82 -7.78 5.61 14.88
CA SER A 82 -7.78 5.93 16.32
C SER A 82 -8.55 4.90 17.16
N ALA A 83 -8.87 3.75 16.56
CA ALA A 83 -9.53 2.64 17.24
C ALA A 83 -8.62 2.05 18.32
N GLY A 84 -9.20 1.54 19.42
CA GLY A 84 -8.42 0.83 20.44
C GLY A 84 -7.71 -0.40 19.87
N SER A 85 -6.70 -0.95 20.55
CA SER A 85 -5.99 -2.14 20.06
C SER A 85 -6.93 -3.33 19.78
N SER A 86 -7.99 -3.46 20.57
CA SER A 86 -9.10 -4.42 20.41
C SER A 86 -10.00 -4.19 19.19
N GLU A 87 -10.09 -2.94 18.71
CA GLU A 87 -10.95 -2.48 17.60
C GLU A 87 -10.15 -2.17 16.32
N SER A 88 -8.83 -2.30 16.38
CA SER A 88 -7.95 -2.21 15.21
C SER A 88 -8.27 -3.33 14.21
N ILE A 89 -7.98 -3.12 12.92
CA ILE A 89 -8.18 -4.17 11.91
C ILE A 89 -6.91 -5.01 11.80
N ALA A 90 -7.03 -6.33 11.96
CA ALA A 90 -5.95 -7.27 11.68
C ALA A 90 -5.75 -7.43 10.15
N PHE A 91 -6.84 -7.70 9.41
CA PHE A 91 -6.86 -7.72 7.95
C PHE A 91 -8.22 -7.35 7.33
N ILE A 92 -8.18 -6.96 6.06
CA ILE A 92 -9.31 -6.93 5.11
C ILE A 92 -9.18 -8.15 4.21
N GLU A 93 -10.28 -8.85 3.97
CA GLU A 93 -10.44 -9.77 2.84
C GLU A 93 -11.20 -9.05 1.72
N ILE A 94 -10.77 -9.25 0.47
CA ILE A 94 -11.53 -8.90 -0.71
C ILE A 94 -11.79 -10.18 -1.52
N ASP A 95 -13.02 -10.69 -1.48
CA ASP A 95 -13.47 -11.86 -2.24
C ASP A 95 -13.81 -11.40 -3.68
N LEU A 96 -12.93 -11.74 -4.62
CA LEU A 96 -13.07 -11.43 -6.03
C LEU A 96 -14.17 -12.26 -6.71
N ASN A 97 -14.48 -13.45 -6.19
CA ASN A 97 -15.48 -14.35 -6.75
C ASN A 97 -16.89 -13.82 -6.52
N ARG A 98 -17.19 -13.37 -5.30
CA ARG A 98 -18.45 -12.70 -4.95
C ARG A 98 -18.44 -11.22 -5.36
N ILE A 99 -17.26 -10.61 -5.42
CA ILE A 99 -17.03 -9.17 -5.55
C ILE A 99 -17.60 -8.47 -4.30
N GLU A 100 -17.06 -8.88 -3.16
CA GLU A 100 -17.43 -8.45 -1.80
C GLU A 100 -16.14 -8.15 -1.01
N ALA A 101 -16.26 -7.33 0.03
CA ALA A 101 -15.15 -7.04 0.94
C ALA A 101 -15.59 -7.20 2.40
N GLY A 102 -14.65 -7.59 3.25
CA GLY A 102 -14.87 -7.86 4.67
C GLY A 102 -13.62 -7.56 5.49
N TYR A 103 -13.75 -7.41 6.81
CA TYR A 103 -12.60 -7.23 7.70
C TYR A 103 -12.70 -8.07 8.97
N LYS A 104 -11.56 -8.23 9.63
CA LYS A 104 -11.43 -8.91 10.92
C LYS A 104 -10.53 -8.14 11.87
N SER A 105 -10.98 -8.02 13.12
CA SER A 105 -10.28 -7.42 14.26
C SER A 105 -9.47 -8.49 15.01
N PRO A 106 -8.37 -8.15 15.72
CA PRO A 106 -7.59 -9.12 16.49
C PRO A 106 -8.37 -9.93 17.54
N ASN A 107 -9.50 -9.38 18.01
CA ASN A 107 -10.34 -9.98 19.05
C ASN A 107 -11.56 -10.73 18.51
N ASP A 108 -11.70 -10.89 17.20
CA ASP A 108 -12.86 -11.57 16.58
C ASP A 108 -12.70 -13.10 16.69
N ILE A 109 -13.01 -13.64 17.88
CA ILE A 109 -12.86 -15.07 18.24
C ILE A 109 -13.73 -16.00 17.36
N GLY A 110 -14.90 -15.54 16.92
CA GLY A 110 -15.69 -16.27 15.93
C GLY A 110 -15.04 -16.20 14.55
N GLY A 111 -15.07 -17.29 13.77
CA GLY A 111 -14.45 -17.36 12.43
C GLY A 111 -15.06 -16.43 11.36
N GLU A 112 -16.14 -15.71 11.70
CA GLU A 112 -16.84 -14.77 10.84
C GLU A 112 -15.98 -13.55 10.45
N ILE A 113 -16.35 -12.90 9.34
CA ILE A 113 -15.68 -11.73 8.78
C ILE A 113 -16.76 -10.65 8.59
N THR A 114 -16.53 -9.45 9.15
CA THR A 114 -17.52 -8.37 9.11
C THR A 114 -17.56 -7.73 7.73
N THR A 115 -18.69 -7.83 7.03
CA THR A 115 -18.89 -7.26 5.69
C THR A 115 -18.67 -5.74 5.67
N ILE A 116 -17.95 -5.25 4.66
CA ILE A 116 -17.80 -3.83 4.36
C ILE A 116 -18.78 -3.48 3.23
N PRO A 117 -19.68 -2.48 3.40
CA PRO A 117 -20.69 -2.13 2.40
C PRO A 117 -20.13 -1.27 1.26
N TRP A 118 -19.10 -1.77 0.56
CA TRP A 118 -18.56 -1.17 -0.67
C TRP A 118 -19.40 -1.56 -1.89
N SER A 119 -19.41 -0.74 -2.95
CA SER A 119 -20.03 -1.14 -4.22
C SER A 119 -19.14 -2.15 -4.95
N LYS A 120 -19.70 -2.92 -5.88
CA LYS A 120 -18.92 -3.88 -6.69
C LYS A 120 -17.88 -3.21 -7.59
N GLU A 121 -18.05 -1.93 -7.92
CA GLU A 121 -17.04 -1.13 -8.61
C GLU A 121 -15.90 -0.78 -7.64
N ASP A 122 -16.21 -0.20 -6.47
CA ASP A 122 -15.21 0.16 -5.47
C ASP A 122 -14.41 -1.08 -5.02
N VAL A 123 -15.05 -2.25 -4.87
CA VAL A 123 -14.36 -3.52 -4.54
C VAL A 123 -13.27 -3.86 -5.56
N VAL A 124 -13.53 -3.76 -6.88
CA VAL A 124 -12.55 -4.11 -7.92
C VAL A 124 -11.46 -3.05 -8.06
N GLU A 125 -11.83 -1.78 -7.97
CA GLU A 125 -10.87 -0.66 -8.04
C GLU A 125 -9.94 -0.64 -6.82
N ILE A 126 -10.46 -0.86 -5.60
CA ILE A 126 -9.67 -0.97 -4.37
C ILE A 126 -8.82 -2.25 -4.40
N ALA A 127 -9.33 -3.37 -4.92
CA ALA A 127 -8.55 -4.60 -5.07
C ALA A 127 -7.33 -4.40 -5.98
N ASP A 128 -7.48 -3.72 -7.12
CA ASP A 128 -6.37 -3.44 -8.03
C ASP A 128 -5.34 -2.46 -7.43
N LEU A 129 -5.78 -1.41 -6.72
CA LEU A 129 -4.89 -0.51 -5.99
C LEU A 129 -4.10 -1.26 -4.89
N CYS A 130 -4.78 -2.13 -4.14
CA CYS A 130 -4.15 -2.98 -3.14
C CYS A 130 -3.17 -3.98 -3.77
N ASP A 131 -3.47 -4.52 -4.94
CA ASP A 131 -2.56 -5.39 -5.70
C ASP A 131 -1.26 -4.68 -6.09
N LYS A 132 -1.33 -3.44 -6.59
CA LYS A 132 -0.13 -2.64 -6.88
C LYS A 132 0.68 -2.38 -5.61
N GLN A 133 0.02 -2.04 -4.51
CA GLN A 133 0.66 -1.82 -3.22
C GLN A 133 1.35 -3.08 -2.68
N LEU A 134 0.68 -4.24 -2.65
CA LEU A 134 1.28 -5.51 -2.21
C LEU A 134 2.45 -5.94 -3.11
N THR A 135 2.34 -5.72 -4.42
CA THR A 135 3.42 -6.02 -5.37
C THR A 135 4.64 -5.13 -5.10
N ALA A 136 4.44 -3.83 -4.91
CA ALA A 136 5.51 -2.89 -4.55
C ALA A 136 6.13 -3.22 -3.18
N PHE A 137 5.31 -3.57 -2.18
CA PHE A 137 5.78 -3.95 -0.84
C PHE A 137 6.56 -5.27 -0.84
N THR A 138 6.22 -6.20 -1.75
CA THR A 138 7.00 -7.41 -1.99
C THR A 138 8.37 -7.09 -2.58
N TYR A 139 8.44 -6.17 -3.56
CA TYR A 139 9.70 -5.67 -4.10
C TYR A 139 10.55 -4.94 -3.04
N LEU A 140 9.91 -4.19 -2.14
CA LEU A 140 10.53 -3.55 -0.98
C LEU A 140 11.18 -4.58 -0.06
N ASN A 141 10.42 -5.59 0.38
CA ASN A 141 10.91 -6.66 1.25
C ASN A 141 12.06 -7.45 0.61
N ASN A 142 11.96 -7.78 -0.69
CA ASN A 142 13.02 -8.47 -1.43
C ASN A 142 14.28 -7.61 -1.60
N THR A 143 14.13 -6.29 -1.72
CA THR A 143 15.26 -5.35 -1.78
C THR A 143 15.93 -5.20 -0.42
N LEU A 144 15.16 -5.05 0.65
CA LEU A 144 15.68 -4.98 2.03
C LEU A 144 16.41 -6.26 2.42
N SER A 145 15.87 -7.43 2.07
CA SER A 145 16.51 -8.73 2.29
C SER A 145 17.87 -8.82 1.62
N ALA A 146 17.94 -8.38 0.36
CA ALA A 146 19.17 -8.44 -0.44
C ALA A 146 20.24 -7.44 0.03
N ILE A 147 19.83 -6.31 0.61
CA ILE A 147 20.74 -5.35 1.26
C ILE A 147 21.23 -5.89 2.59
N ASN A 148 20.33 -6.31 3.49
CA ASN A 148 20.68 -6.76 4.84
C ASN A 148 21.46 -8.09 4.85
N GLY A 149 21.28 -8.95 3.84
CA GLY A 149 22.05 -10.18 3.63
C GLY A 149 23.22 -10.03 2.65
N ASP A 150 23.54 -8.80 2.24
CA ASP A 150 24.60 -8.44 1.28
C ASP A 150 24.67 -9.30 -0.01
N SER A 151 23.51 -9.74 -0.51
CA SER A 151 23.41 -10.71 -1.61
C SER A 151 23.37 -10.08 -3.01
N ILE A 152 23.56 -8.75 -3.11
CA ILE A 152 23.61 -8.01 -4.37
C ILE A 152 24.71 -6.92 -4.36
N PRO A 153 25.31 -6.59 -5.53
CA PRO A 153 26.25 -5.46 -5.64
C PRO A 153 25.62 -4.12 -5.24
N LEU A 154 26.43 -3.19 -4.72
CA LEU A 154 25.96 -1.86 -4.28
C LEU A 154 25.24 -1.06 -5.36
N SER A 155 25.64 -1.19 -6.63
CA SER A 155 25.00 -0.53 -7.77
C SER A 155 23.61 -1.10 -8.05
N ILE A 156 23.43 -2.41 -7.92
CA ILE A 156 22.12 -3.07 -8.01
C ILE A 156 21.24 -2.69 -6.80
N ALA A 157 21.81 -2.58 -5.61
CA ALA A 157 21.11 -2.11 -4.42
C ALA A 157 20.62 -0.66 -4.59
N LEU A 158 21.48 0.28 -5.02
CA LEU A 158 21.10 1.66 -5.32
C LEU A 158 20.00 1.74 -6.39
N PHE A 159 20.11 0.97 -7.47
CA PHE A 159 19.08 0.91 -8.51
C PHE A 159 17.72 0.48 -7.93
N ARG A 160 17.67 -0.58 -7.11
CA ARG A 160 16.44 -1.02 -6.45
C ARG A 160 15.89 0.00 -5.45
N VAL A 161 16.76 0.69 -4.71
CA VAL A 161 16.38 1.76 -3.78
C VAL A 161 15.76 2.95 -4.52
N ASN A 162 16.32 3.38 -5.65
CA ASN A 162 15.75 4.45 -6.46
C ASN A 162 14.39 4.05 -7.06
N ASN A 163 14.23 2.83 -7.56
CA ASN A 163 12.93 2.32 -8.03
C ASN A 163 11.86 2.28 -6.93
N LEU A 164 12.25 2.20 -5.65
CA LEU A 164 11.34 2.32 -4.50
C LEU A 164 11.03 3.78 -4.15
N LYS A 165 12.00 4.70 -4.33
CA LYS A 165 11.84 6.16 -4.12
C LYS A 165 10.74 6.73 -5.03
N ASP A 166 10.77 6.32 -6.30
CA ASP A 166 9.91 6.84 -7.36
C ASP A 166 8.55 6.10 -7.44
N SER A 167 8.28 5.17 -6.52
CA SER A 167 7.05 4.37 -6.52
C SER A 167 5.88 5.08 -5.82
N ALA A 168 4.83 5.40 -6.56
CA ALA A 168 3.57 5.91 -6.01
C ALA A 168 2.89 4.94 -5.02
N TYR A 169 3.24 3.65 -5.06
CA TYR A 169 2.65 2.58 -4.24
C TYR A 169 3.47 2.26 -2.96
N ILE A 170 4.51 3.05 -2.67
CA ILE A 170 5.34 2.96 -1.46
C ILE A 170 5.25 4.28 -0.66
N SER A 171 4.98 4.18 0.64
CA SER A 171 4.98 5.35 1.52
C SER A 171 6.40 5.84 1.76
N THR A 172 6.56 7.13 2.05
CA THR A 172 7.88 7.74 2.23
C THR A 172 8.60 7.18 3.48
N GLU A 173 7.84 6.76 4.49
CA GLU A 173 8.29 6.00 5.65
C GLU A 173 8.81 4.60 5.26
N ALA A 174 8.08 3.89 4.40
CA ALA A 174 8.44 2.54 3.96
C ALA A 174 9.70 2.57 3.06
N TYR A 175 9.80 3.54 2.15
CA TYR A 175 11.04 3.81 1.39
C TYR A 175 12.21 4.11 2.33
N TYR A 176 12.01 4.99 3.33
CA TYR A 176 13.05 5.39 4.27
C TYR A 176 13.65 4.22 5.05
N ILE A 177 12.87 3.18 5.38
CA ILE A 177 13.37 1.95 6.03
C ILE A 177 14.47 1.30 5.16
N VAL A 178 14.23 1.13 3.86
CA VAL A 178 15.20 0.50 2.94
C VAL A 178 16.36 1.43 2.63
N ALA A 179 16.10 2.73 2.46
CA ALA A 179 17.15 3.73 2.28
C ALA A 179 18.12 3.76 3.48
N LYS A 180 17.63 3.63 4.72
CA LYS A 180 18.49 3.57 5.92
C LYS A 180 19.36 2.32 5.98
N SER A 181 18.82 1.15 5.60
CA SER A 181 19.64 -0.07 5.44
C SER A 181 20.69 0.08 4.34
N PHE A 182 20.36 0.72 3.21
CA PHE A 182 21.33 0.96 2.15
C PHE A 182 22.44 1.95 2.60
N ARG A 183 22.09 3.01 3.34
CA ARG A 183 23.06 3.95 3.95
C ARG A 183 24.03 3.23 4.89
N ALA A 184 23.56 2.24 5.66
CA ALA A 184 24.43 1.39 6.48
C ALA A 184 25.39 0.55 5.62
N LEU A 185 24.88 -0.21 4.64
CA LEU A 185 25.70 -1.05 3.75
C LEU A 185 26.75 -0.25 2.95
N VAL A 186 26.41 0.96 2.50
CA VAL A 186 27.35 1.91 1.87
C VAL A 186 28.47 2.31 2.84
N SER A 187 28.16 2.49 4.13
CA SER A 187 29.12 2.88 5.16
C SER A 187 30.04 1.71 5.55
N GLU A 188 29.49 0.51 5.69
CA GLU A 188 30.25 -0.74 5.90
C GLU A 188 31.22 -1.02 4.74
N LYS A 189 30.78 -0.76 3.50
CA LYS A 189 31.57 -0.93 2.28
C LYS A 189 32.40 0.29 1.88
N ALA A 190 32.58 1.28 2.77
CA ALA A 190 33.35 2.50 2.48
C ALA A 190 34.77 2.20 1.96
N ALA A 191 35.44 1.17 2.48
CA ALA A 191 36.77 0.75 2.04
C ALA A 191 36.81 0.19 0.60
N LEU A 192 35.69 -0.31 0.07
CA LEU A 192 35.56 -0.81 -1.30
C LEU A 192 35.21 0.31 -2.30
N MET A 193 34.71 1.46 -1.83
CA MET A 193 34.29 2.59 -2.68
C MET A 193 35.34 3.02 -3.71
N PRO A 194 36.66 3.06 -3.43
CA PRO A 194 37.66 3.42 -4.45
C PRO A 194 37.64 2.54 -5.70
N GLN A 195 37.17 1.29 -5.60
CA GLN A 195 37.13 0.31 -6.70
C GLN A 195 35.98 0.56 -7.68
N TYR A 196 34.94 1.30 -7.28
CA TYR A 196 33.76 1.56 -8.10
C TYR A 196 34.00 2.64 -9.18
N PRO A 197 33.31 2.57 -10.34
CA PRO A 197 33.34 3.60 -11.38
C PRO A 197 33.02 5.01 -10.87
N ILE A 198 33.60 6.05 -11.49
CA ILE A 198 33.45 7.46 -11.05
C ILE A 198 31.97 7.89 -10.96
N ASN A 199 31.16 7.50 -11.94
CA ASN A 199 29.72 7.75 -12.01
C ASN A 199 28.95 7.06 -10.87
N GLU A 200 29.33 5.83 -10.50
CA GLU A 200 28.70 5.10 -9.38
C GLU A 200 29.09 5.71 -8.03
N ARG A 201 30.38 6.03 -7.83
CA ARG A 201 30.85 6.76 -6.64
C ARG A 201 30.18 8.12 -6.46
N ALA A 202 29.91 8.83 -7.56
CA ALA A 202 29.13 10.07 -7.54
C ALA A 202 27.64 9.82 -7.25
N ALA A 203 27.07 8.72 -7.72
CA ALA A 203 25.69 8.34 -7.43
C ALA A 203 25.48 7.95 -5.95
N PHE A 204 26.40 7.17 -5.36
CA PHE A 204 26.39 6.89 -3.91
C PHE A 204 26.48 8.18 -3.10
N LYS A 205 27.42 9.09 -3.41
CA LYS A 205 27.55 10.38 -2.71
C LYS A 205 26.35 11.32 -2.83
N ARG A 206 25.61 11.26 -3.95
CA ARG A 206 24.32 11.97 -4.07
C ARG A 206 23.27 11.35 -3.17
N PHE A 207 23.14 10.02 -3.18
CA PHE A 207 22.25 9.30 -2.27
C PHE A 207 22.59 9.57 -0.79
N GLU A 208 23.87 9.53 -0.40
CA GLU A 208 24.33 9.88 0.95
C GLU A 208 23.83 11.28 1.36
N LYS A 209 24.09 12.30 0.53
CA LYS A 209 23.68 13.68 0.79
C LYS A 209 22.16 13.86 0.85
N GLU A 210 21.43 13.26 -0.08
CA GLU A 210 19.95 13.29 -0.10
C GLU A 210 19.37 12.58 1.13
N PHE A 211 19.93 11.44 1.54
CA PHE A 211 19.49 10.71 2.73
C PHE A 211 19.74 11.53 4.00
N ASP A 212 20.95 12.04 4.18
CA ASP A 212 21.34 12.77 5.40
C ASP A 212 20.54 14.09 5.55
N GLN A 213 20.13 14.72 4.45
CA GLN A 213 19.19 15.85 4.46
C GLN A 213 17.77 15.45 4.89
N ASN A 214 17.26 14.31 4.43
CA ASN A 214 15.92 13.84 4.76
C ASN A 214 15.83 13.23 6.17
N ASP A 215 16.90 12.58 6.67
CA ASP A 215 16.93 11.97 8.01
C ASP A 215 16.66 13.03 9.11
N LEU A 216 17.21 14.23 8.98
CA LEU A 216 16.96 15.34 9.92
C LEU A 216 15.49 15.80 9.96
N MET A 217 14.84 15.89 8.79
CA MET A 217 13.41 16.24 8.69
C MET A 217 12.52 15.11 9.24
N ILE A 218 12.91 13.86 9.02
CA ILE A 218 12.21 12.67 9.54
C ILE A 218 12.36 12.56 11.06
N MET A 219 13.56 12.84 11.60
CA MET A 219 13.86 12.82 13.04
C MET A 219 13.20 13.96 13.84
N SER A 220 12.49 14.88 13.18
CA SER A 220 11.70 15.96 13.81
C SER A 220 10.18 15.81 13.64
N ASN A 221 9.70 14.72 13.00
CA ASN A 221 8.28 14.48 12.74
C ASN A 221 7.78 13.22 13.48
N GLU A 222 7.15 13.38 14.64
CA GLU A 222 6.71 12.25 15.49
C GLU A 222 5.71 11.29 14.79
N PRO A 223 4.63 11.75 14.10
CA PRO A 223 3.77 10.85 13.33
C PRO A 223 4.51 10.01 12.28
N PHE A 224 5.56 10.56 11.67
CA PHE A 224 6.38 9.83 10.69
C PHE A 224 7.26 8.76 11.38
N LYS A 225 7.80 9.04 12.58
CA LYS A 225 8.53 8.06 13.40
C LYS A 225 7.64 6.91 13.86
N GLU A 226 6.41 7.20 14.28
CA GLU A 226 5.42 6.20 14.70
C GLU A 226 5.12 5.24 13.54
N ASN A 227 4.76 5.76 12.36
CA ASN A 227 4.57 4.97 11.15
C ASN A 227 5.80 4.10 10.80
N ILE A 228 7.03 4.65 10.88
CA ILE A 228 8.26 3.85 10.67
C ILE A 228 8.36 2.69 11.67
N LEU A 229 8.08 2.92 12.95
CA LEU A 229 8.19 1.91 14.00
C LEU A 229 7.20 0.77 13.77
N GLU A 230 5.98 1.06 13.35
CA GLU A 230 4.97 0.06 13.02
C GLU A 230 5.30 -0.72 11.74
N LEU A 231 5.70 -0.01 10.67
CA LEU A 231 6.14 -0.63 9.42
C LEU A 231 7.35 -1.56 9.64
N LYS A 232 8.31 -1.20 10.50
CA LYS A 232 9.44 -2.07 10.86
C LYS A 232 9.01 -3.37 11.55
N LYS A 233 8.08 -3.30 12.51
CA LYS A 233 7.49 -4.51 13.14
C LYS A 233 6.86 -5.43 12.06
N GLY A 234 6.19 -4.82 11.08
CA GLY A 234 5.50 -5.51 10.01
C GLY A 234 6.41 -6.17 8.97
N VAL A 235 7.36 -5.41 8.43
CA VAL A 235 8.34 -5.87 7.44
C VAL A 235 9.11 -7.09 7.97
N ASN A 236 9.59 -7.04 9.21
CA ASN A 236 10.27 -8.17 9.85
C ASN A 236 9.38 -9.43 9.97
N LYS A 237 8.05 -9.28 10.08
CA LYS A 237 7.12 -10.42 10.16
C LYS A 237 6.83 -11.04 8.79
N TYR A 238 6.74 -10.24 7.73
CA TYR A 238 6.62 -10.76 6.35
C TYR A 238 7.84 -11.58 5.92
N LEU A 239 9.04 -11.19 6.34
CA LEU A 239 10.28 -11.93 6.09
C LEU A 239 10.31 -13.32 6.76
N ILE A 240 9.53 -13.55 7.83
CA ILE A 240 9.43 -14.85 8.49
C ILE A 240 8.42 -15.75 7.75
N LEU A 241 7.26 -15.21 7.37
CA LEU A 241 6.19 -15.98 6.71
C LEU A 241 6.61 -16.51 5.33
N ASN A 242 7.30 -15.69 4.52
CA ASN A 242 7.79 -16.14 3.20
C ASN A 242 8.89 -17.21 3.28
N ASN A 243 9.46 -17.49 4.46
CA ASN A 243 10.43 -18.56 4.69
C ASN A 243 9.82 -19.81 5.35
N LYS A 244 8.53 -19.80 5.73
CA LYS A 244 7.78 -20.97 6.21
C LYS A 244 6.28 -20.88 5.83
N PRO A 245 5.86 -21.44 4.68
CA PRO A 245 4.46 -21.38 4.23
C PRO A 245 3.50 -22.24 5.06
N GLU A 246 3.99 -23.16 5.89
CA GLU A 246 3.18 -24.20 6.56
C GLU A 246 2.50 -23.77 7.88
N SER A 247 2.72 -22.53 8.35
CA SER A 247 2.23 -22.07 9.66
C SER A 247 1.36 -20.81 9.63
N LEU A 248 0.40 -20.76 8.71
CA LEU A 248 -0.86 -20.03 8.91
C LEU A 248 -1.96 -20.99 9.38
N LYS A 249 -1.75 -21.55 10.59
CA LYS A 249 -2.86 -22.04 11.41
C LYS A 249 -3.39 -20.85 12.21
N PHE A 250 -4.58 -20.40 11.83
CA PHE A 250 -5.44 -19.57 12.67
C PHE A 250 -6.17 -20.49 13.66
#